data_AF-A0A920G8Z5-F1
#
_entry.id   AF-A0A920G8Z5-F1
#
_cell.length_a   1.000
_cell.length_b   1.000
_cell.length_c   1.000
_cell.angle_alpha   90.00
_cell.angle_beta   90.00
_cell.angle_gamma   90.00
#
_symmetry.space_group_name_H-M   'P 1'
#
loop_
_entity.id
_entity.type
_entity.pdbx_description
1 polymer ?
#
loop_
_entity_poly.entity_id
_entity_poly.type
_entity_poly.pdbx_seq_one_letter_code
_entity_poly.pdbx_strand_id
1 'polypeptide(L)'
;MWTINHGWISGIYYRDPDNNLVEVFFEHFSSADEFKNNISADFEDEPIGTNMDVEVLHKMFKSGAPFEDLIKKGNTVPEGKKPVSGIEAVKNMKKKFKD
;
A
#
# COMPACT_ATOMS: atom_id res chain seq x y z
N MET A 1 10.70 8.07 4.28
CA MET A 1 9.32 7.57 4.08
C MET A 1 9.41 6.24 3.38
N TRP A 2 8.70 5.25 3.90
CA TRP A 2 8.62 3.89 3.41
C TRP A 2 7.14 3.49 3.31
N THR A 3 6.73 2.85 2.21
CA THR A 3 5.33 2.58 1.90
C THR A 3 5.13 1.19 1.30
N ILE A 4 4.05 0.52 1.69
CA ILE A 4 3.74 -0.85 1.28
C ILE A 4 2.25 -1.15 1.50
N ASN A 5 1.70 -2.07 0.70
CA ASN A 5 0.42 -2.71 0.99
C ASN A 5 0.69 -4.10 1.59
N HIS A 6 0.61 -4.24 2.92
CA HIS A 6 0.79 -5.50 3.65
C HIS A 6 -0.50 -6.31 3.65
N GLY A 7 -0.59 -7.40 2.90
CA GLY A 7 -1.85 -8.14 2.80
C GLY A 7 -3.00 -7.22 2.38
N TRP A 8 -3.89 -6.90 3.31
CA TRP A 8 -5.09 -6.07 3.12
C TRP A 8 -5.03 -4.66 3.74
N ILE A 9 -3.83 -4.19 4.10
CA ILE A 9 -3.66 -2.87 4.72
C ILE A 9 -2.59 -2.07 4.00
N SER A 10 -2.70 -0.74 4.04
CA SER A 10 -1.64 0.17 3.63
C SER A 10 -0.82 0.60 4.84
N GLY A 11 0.50 0.46 4.75
CA GLY A 11 1.47 0.94 5.72
C GLY A 11 2.28 2.11 5.14
N ILE A 12 2.33 3.24 5.86
CA ILE A 12 3.17 4.40 5.55
C ILE A 12 4.02 4.72 6.77
N TYR A 13 5.33 4.55 6.63
CA TYR A 13 6.30 4.75 7.69
C TYR A 13 7.13 5.98 7.37
N TYR A 14 7.11 6.97 8.25
CA TYR A 14 7.89 8.19 8.08
C TYR A 14 8.55 8.59 9.40
N ARG A 15 9.51 9.49 9.29
CA ARG A 15 10.16 10.09 10.44
C ARG A 15 9.56 11.48 10.61
N ASP A 16 8.98 11.73 11.77
CA ASP A 16 8.40 13.04 12.08
C ASP A 16 9.50 14.08 12.39
N PRO A 17 9.16 15.38 12.56
CA PRO A 17 10.14 16.42 12.87
C PRO A 17 10.91 16.20 14.18
N ASP A 18 10.33 15.46 15.13
CA ASP A 18 10.93 15.12 16.41
C ASP A 18 11.77 13.83 16.36
N ASN A 19 11.98 13.28 15.15
CA ASN A 19 12.77 12.10 14.87
C ASN A 19 12.17 10.77 15.37
N ASN A 20 10.86 10.74 15.67
CA ASN A 20 10.13 9.50 15.94
C ASN A 20 9.88 8.74 14.64
N LEU A 21 9.91 7.41 14.70
CA LEU A 21 9.41 6.57 13.61
C LEU A 21 7.90 6.41 13.78
N VAL A 22 7.14 6.99 12.85
CA VAL A 22 5.68 6.93 12.82
C VAL A 22 5.26 5.95 11.73
N GLU A 23 4.35 5.06 12.10
CA GLU A 23 3.62 4.19 11.18
C GLU A 23 2.17 4.68 11.08
N VAL A 24 1.70 4.88 9.86
CA VAL A 24 0.29 5.04 9.55
C VAL A 24 -0.19 3.73 8.97
N PHE A 25 -1.23 3.19 9.59
CA PHE A 25 -1.88 1.94 9.21
C PHE A 25 -3.29 2.24 8.74
N PHE A 26 -3.67 1.71 7.57
CA PHE A 26 -5.00 1.90 7.02
C PHE A 26 -5.57 0.59 6.47
N GLU A 27 -6.76 0.21 6.92
CA GLU A 27 -7.46 -1.01 6.51
C GLU A 27 -8.26 -0.79 5.23
N HIS A 28 -8.21 -1.76 4.30
CA HIS A 28 -8.94 -1.67 3.03
C HIS A 28 -10.42 -2.03 3.11
N PHE A 29 -10.94 -2.26 4.32
CA PHE A 29 -12.32 -2.69 4.55
C PHE A 29 -13.12 -1.62 5.27
N SER A 30 -14.39 -1.47 4.89
CA SER A 30 -15.32 -0.51 5.47
C SER A 30 -16.17 -1.11 6.59
N SER A 31 -16.10 -2.43 6.82
CA SER A 31 -16.79 -3.09 7.93
C SER A 31 -16.13 -4.40 8.38
N ALA A 32 -16.45 -4.83 9.59
CA ALA A 32 -15.99 -6.12 10.12
C ALA A 32 -16.51 -7.31 9.32
N ASP A 33 -17.72 -7.22 8.74
CA ASP A 33 -18.28 -8.30 7.93
C ASP A 33 -17.63 -8.34 6.55
N GLU A 34 -17.32 -7.19 5.96
CA GLU A 34 -16.51 -7.11 4.75
C GLU A 34 -15.12 -7.73 4.97
N PHE A 35 -14.47 -7.41 6.09
CA PHE A 35 -13.21 -8.06 6.46
C PHE A 35 -13.36 -9.58 6.53
N LYS A 36 -14.31 -10.10 7.32
CA LYS A 36 -14.56 -11.55 7.47
C LYS A 36 -14.86 -12.27 6.17
N ASN A 37 -15.52 -11.61 5.22
CA ASN A 37 -15.88 -12.20 3.94
C ASN A 37 -14.73 -12.14 2.91
N ASN A 38 -13.75 -11.25 3.11
CA ASN A 38 -12.65 -11.01 2.17
C ASN A 38 -11.27 -11.42 2.71
N ILE A 39 -11.16 -11.83 3.97
CA ILE A 39 -10.02 -12.62 4.46
C ILE A 39 -9.98 -13.96 3.72
N SER A 40 -9.26 -14.00 2.60
CA SER A 40 -8.95 -15.23 1.86
C SER A 40 -7.71 -15.92 2.45
N ALA A 41 -7.52 -17.19 2.09
CA ALA A 41 -6.30 -17.93 2.41
C ALA A 41 -5.03 -17.32 1.76
N ASP A 42 -5.19 -16.47 0.75
CA ASP A 42 -4.09 -15.85 -0.01
C ASP A 42 -3.18 -14.94 0.85
N PHE A 43 -3.60 -14.61 2.08
CA PHE A 43 -2.71 -13.98 3.05
C PHE A 43 -1.53 -14.85 3.45
N GLU A 44 -1.71 -16.18 3.50
CA GLU A 44 -0.60 -17.12 3.70
C GLU A 44 0.37 -17.10 2.51
N ASP A 45 -0.14 -16.88 1.29
CA ASP A 45 0.66 -16.87 0.07
C ASP A 45 1.47 -15.58 -0.11
N GLU A 46 1.00 -14.45 0.44
CA GLU A 46 1.64 -13.14 0.22
C GLU A 46 1.72 -12.23 1.48
N PRO A 47 2.23 -12.73 2.62
CA PRO A 47 2.16 -12.04 3.92
C PRO A 47 2.98 -10.75 3.98
N ILE A 48 3.97 -10.63 3.10
CA ILE A 48 4.86 -9.46 3.04
C ILE A 48 4.18 -8.28 2.35
N GLY A 49 3.32 -8.54 1.37
CA GLY A 49 2.61 -7.49 0.64
C GLY A 49 3.22 -7.06 -0.70
N THR A 50 2.58 -6.05 -1.30
CA THR A 50 2.89 -5.47 -2.61
C THR A 50 3.38 -4.03 -2.46
N ASN A 51 4.22 -3.58 -3.39
CA ASN A 51 4.70 -2.19 -3.36
C ASN A 51 3.56 -1.17 -3.44
N MET A 52 3.70 -0.06 -2.73
CA MET A 52 2.77 1.07 -2.76
C MET A 52 3.54 2.36 -3.11
N ASP A 53 3.07 3.10 -4.11
CA ASP A 53 3.59 4.43 -4.45
C ASP A 53 2.64 5.52 -3.94
N VAL A 54 3.08 6.24 -2.91
CA VAL A 54 2.27 7.29 -2.28
C VAL A 54 2.09 8.52 -3.18
N GLU A 55 2.98 8.76 -4.14
CA GLU A 55 2.81 9.85 -5.10
C GLU A 55 1.71 9.52 -6.10
N VAL A 56 1.60 8.24 -6.51
CA VAL A 56 0.48 7.77 -7.34
C VAL A 56 -0.83 7.88 -6.55
N LEU A 57 -0.84 7.41 -5.29
CA LEU A 57 -2.03 7.55 -4.41
C LEU A 57 -2.45 9.02 -4.26
N HIS A 58 -1.49 9.90 -4.03
CA HIS A 58 -1.75 11.34 -3.91
C HIS A 58 -2.29 11.94 -5.21
N LYS A 59 -1.75 11.56 -6.37
CA LYS A 59 -2.29 11.96 -7.68
C LYS A 59 -3.73 11.48 -7.88
N MET A 60 -4.04 10.22 -7.55
CA MET A 60 -5.39 9.66 -7.62
C MET A 60 -6.38 10.44 -6.73
N PHE A 61 -5.96 10.73 -5.50
CA PHE A 61 -6.77 11.54 -4.58
C PHE A 61 -7.02 12.95 -5.14
N LYS A 62 -5.97 13.62 -5.65
CA LYS A 62 -6.08 14.96 -6.24
C LYS A 62 -6.92 15.00 -7.51
N SER A 63 -6.99 13.91 -8.27
CA SER A 63 -7.86 13.80 -9.44
C SER A 63 -9.31 13.49 -9.10
N GLY A 64 -9.65 13.28 -7.82
CA GLY A 64 -11.00 12.96 -7.39
C GLY A 64 -11.40 11.51 -7.65
N ALA A 65 -10.44 10.57 -7.61
CA ALA A 65 -10.75 9.15 -7.73
C ALA A 65 -11.74 8.72 -6.62
N PRO A 66 -12.69 7.80 -6.91
CA PRO A 66 -13.55 7.20 -5.91
C PRO A 66 -12.74 6.63 -4.74
N PHE A 67 -13.29 6.69 -3.53
CA PHE A 67 -12.61 6.20 -2.33
C PHE A 67 -12.24 4.70 -2.45
N GLU A 68 -13.14 3.90 -3.02
CA GLU A 68 -12.94 2.47 -3.28
C GLU A 68 -11.70 2.20 -4.15
N ASP A 69 -11.38 3.11 -5.07
CA ASP A 69 -10.19 3.02 -5.91
C ASP A 69 -8.92 3.42 -5.16
N LEU A 70 -9.00 4.21 -4.08
CA LEU A 70 -7.84 4.63 -3.28
C LEU A 70 -7.37 3.53 -2.33
N ILE A 71 -8.29 2.68 -1.86
CA ILE A 71 -8.04 1.67 -0.82
C ILE A 71 -7.79 0.27 -1.38
N LYS A 72 -7.54 0.15 -2.68
CA LYS A 72 -7.37 -1.16 -3.34
C LYS A 72 -5.92 -1.64 -3.28
N LYS A 73 -5.66 -2.88 -2.88
CA LYS A 73 -4.31 -3.47 -2.94
C LYS A 73 -3.72 -3.41 -4.36
N GLY A 74 -2.49 -2.90 -4.49
CA GLY A 74 -1.71 -2.92 -5.74
C GLY A 74 -2.13 -1.91 -6.81
N ASN A 75 -3.06 -1.00 -6.50
CA ASN A 75 -3.57 0.06 -7.39
C ASN A 75 -2.59 1.22 -7.66
N THR A 76 -1.56 1.39 -6.83
CA THR A 76 -0.62 2.53 -6.89
C THR A 76 0.64 2.23 -7.72
N VAL A 77 0.65 1.15 -8.50
CA VAL A 77 1.77 0.86 -9.39
C VAL A 77 1.73 1.85 -10.57
N PRO A 78 2.82 2.59 -10.86
CA PRO A 78 2.83 3.52 -11.97
C PRO A 78 2.54 2.85 -13.32
N GLU A 79 1.97 3.63 -14.24
CA GLU A 79 1.63 3.15 -15.57
C GLU A 79 2.84 2.53 -16.29
N GLY A 80 2.61 1.40 -16.97
CA GLY A 80 3.66 0.64 -17.67
C GLY A 80 4.60 -0.16 -16.75
N LYS A 81 4.36 -0.20 -15.43
CA LYS A 81 5.13 -1.01 -14.47
C LYS A 81 4.28 -2.16 -13.94
N LYS A 82 4.95 -3.23 -13.51
CA LYS A 82 4.29 -4.37 -12.85
C LYS A 82 4.41 -4.25 -11.33
N PRO A 83 3.39 -4.67 -10.56
CA PRO A 83 3.52 -4.82 -9.12
C PRO A 83 4.68 -5.75 -8.75
N VAL A 84 5.32 -5.44 -7.63
CA VAL A 84 6.38 -6.25 -7.03
C VAL A 84 5.89 -6.70 -5.66
N SER A 85 6.00 -8.00 -5.39
CA SER A 85 5.54 -8.64 -4.16
C SER A 85 6.66 -9.27 -3.36
N GLY A 86 6.37 -9.65 -2.12
CA GLY A 86 7.25 -10.50 -1.33
C GLY A 86 8.56 -9.82 -0.91
N ILE A 87 9.61 -10.62 -0.72
CA ILE A 87 10.94 -10.12 -0.32
C ILE A 87 11.49 -9.08 -1.32
N GLU A 88 11.10 -9.17 -2.60
CA GLU A 88 11.53 -8.20 -3.60
C GLU A 88 10.90 -6.83 -3.37
N ALA A 89 9.63 -6.79 -2.95
CA ALA A 89 8.99 -5.55 -2.50
C ALA A 89 9.80 -4.96 -1.35
N VAL A 90 10.16 -5.80 -0.36
CA VAL A 90 10.95 -5.39 0.81
C VAL A 90 12.33 -4.84 0.46
N LYS A 91 13.03 -5.45 -0.49
CA LYS A 91 14.41 -5.02 -0.80
C LYS A 91 14.49 -3.75 -1.64
N ASN A 92 13.50 -3.50 -2.50
CA ASN A 92 13.55 -2.42 -3.49
C ASN A 92 12.76 -1.16 -3.10
N MET A 93 12.46 -1.02 -1.81
CA MET A 93 11.55 -0.03 -1.20
C MET A 93 12.11 1.40 -1.04
N LYS A 94 13.19 1.75 -1.75
CA LYS A 94 13.68 3.13 -1.88
C LYS A 94 13.23 3.65 -3.24
N LYS A 95 12.35 4.67 -3.30
CA LYS A 95 11.85 5.37 -4.52
C LYS A 95 12.28 4.65 -5.81
N LYS A 96 11.58 3.55 -6.17
CA LYS A 96 11.99 2.71 -7.30
C LYS A 96 11.73 3.41 -8.63
N PHE A 97 10.77 4.32 -8.65
CA PHE A 97 10.48 5.19 -9.77
C PHE A 97 11.06 6.56 -9.47
N LYS A 98 12.36 6.71 -9.75
CA LYS A 98 12.87 8.02 -10.15
C LYS A 98 12.45 8.18 -11.61
N ASP A 99 11.77 9.27 -11.92
CA ASP A 99 11.57 9.72 -13.29
C ASP A 99 12.92 9.75 -14.04
#